data_AF-A0A5B8XSI4-F1
#
_entry.id   AF-A0A5B8XSI4-F1
#
_cell.length_a   1.000
_cell.length_b   1.000
_cell.length_c   1.000
_cell.angle_alpha   90.00
_cell.angle_beta   90.00
_cell.angle_gamma   90.00
#
_symmetry.space_group_name_H-M   'P 1'
#
loop_
_entity.id
_entity.type
_entity.pdbx_description
1 polymer ?
#
loop_
_entity_poly.entity_id
_entity_poly.type
_entity_poly.pdbx_seq_one_letter_code
_entity_poly.pdbx_strand_id
1 'polypeptide(L)'
;MNGVNSKANLSYTTCIGKTAPPNQNPQTSMKPTLYAFILLLTACASDPESIQEPADQGPDMAGRADLGSNSDLGLEPDAMPDADTDTPDSHADADAEPDMPVSKGTLMGSFENTYYYLAEEGAHTGEATEPLYDRECNPVATVSASFANAACIEGSARLDDGRVINYATSCSCGGPCSFCWAVMNPATHPWGMGSRGNALEPLRSWAVDIDVIPHGTSVYVEEWDGLEIPSFDGLGGFVHDGCFRADDVGGGINGNHVDIFAGSRSLWQALENIFPTRTTFNVYRDSPRCASPSR
;
A
#
# COMPACT_ATOMS: atom_id res chain seq x y z
N MET A 1 -14.07 -65.75 -21.85
CA MET A 1 -13.58 -65.15 -20.58
C MET A 1 -12.68 -63.99 -21.01
N ASN A 2 -13.22 -62.81 -21.30
CA ASN A 2 -13.72 -61.72 -20.44
C ASN A 2 -12.65 -60.67 -20.10
N GLY A 3 -12.98 -59.40 -20.38
CA GLY A 3 -12.27 -58.15 -20.03
C GLY A 3 -11.75 -57.42 -21.28
N VAL A 4 -12.47 -56.56 -22.01
CA VAL A 4 -13.25 -55.33 -21.71
C VAL A 4 -12.40 -54.12 -21.26
N ASN A 5 -12.20 -53.20 -22.23
CA ASN A 5 -12.24 -51.73 -22.21
C ASN A 5 -12.13 -50.95 -20.89
N SER A 6 -11.41 -49.82 -20.90
CA SER A 6 -12.06 -48.51 -21.07
C SER A 6 -11.06 -47.35 -21.29
N LYS A 7 -11.34 -46.54 -22.32
CA LYS A 7 -10.77 -45.20 -22.54
C LYS A 7 -11.64 -44.21 -21.77
N ALA A 8 -11.04 -43.31 -21.01
CA ALA A 8 -11.76 -42.22 -20.34
C ALA A 8 -12.17 -41.15 -21.36
N ASN A 9 -13.48 -40.91 -21.45
CA ASN A 9 -14.09 -39.79 -22.18
C ASN A 9 -14.04 -38.54 -21.30
N LEU A 10 -13.53 -37.43 -21.84
CA LEU A 10 -13.81 -36.09 -21.31
C LEU A 10 -15.26 -35.73 -21.63
N SER A 11 -16.04 -35.42 -20.59
CA SER A 11 -17.40 -34.92 -20.71
C SER A 11 -17.39 -33.40 -20.59
N TYR A 12 -17.84 -32.70 -21.64
CA TYR A 12 -18.13 -31.27 -21.58
C TYR A 12 -19.52 -31.07 -20.97
N THR A 13 -19.59 -30.45 -19.81
CA THR A 13 -20.86 -30.00 -19.21
C THR A 13 -21.15 -28.57 -19.65
N THR A 14 -22.07 -28.43 -20.59
CA THR A 14 -22.65 -27.14 -21.01
C THR A 14 -23.74 -26.72 -20.01
N CYS A 15 -23.57 -25.58 -19.34
CA CYS A 15 -24.63 -24.97 -18.54
C CYS A 15 -25.57 -24.15 -19.43
N ILE A 16 -26.76 -24.69 -19.69
CA ILE A 16 -27.86 -24.00 -20.38
C ILE A 16 -28.65 -23.18 -19.35
N GLY A 17 -28.53 -21.85 -19.42
CA GLY A 17 -29.33 -20.90 -18.66
C GLY A 17 -30.74 -20.73 -19.24
N LYS A 18 -31.75 -20.80 -18.36
CA LYS A 18 -33.18 -20.74 -18.65
C LYS A 18 -33.63 -19.35 -19.10
N THR A 19 -34.57 -19.34 -20.05
CA THR A 19 -35.31 -18.18 -20.59
C THR A 19 -36.26 -17.57 -19.55
N ALA A 20 -36.25 -16.24 -19.44
CA ALA A 20 -37.28 -15.46 -18.71
C ALA A 20 -38.49 -15.14 -19.62
N PRO A 21 -39.72 -15.02 -19.07
CA PRO A 21 -40.92 -14.70 -19.84
C PRO A 21 -41.05 -13.20 -20.18
N PRO A 22 -41.82 -12.84 -21.23
CA PRO A 22 -41.97 -11.46 -21.66
C PRO A 22 -42.96 -10.69 -20.78
N ASN A 23 -42.59 -9.50 -20.34
CA ASN A 23 -43.51 -8.56 -19.67
C ASN A 23 -43.77 -7.34 -20.57
N GLN A 24 -45.03 -6.96 -20.66
CA GLN A 24 -45.54 -5.92 -21.54
C GLN A 24 -45.38 -4.51 -20.92
N ASN A 25 -45.13 -3.53 -21.80
CA ASN A 25 -45.09 -2.08 -21.58
C ASN A 25 -46.51 -1.54 -21.21
N PRO A 26 -46.71 -0.38 -20.55
CA PRO A 26 -46.36 0.93 -21.15
C PRO A 26 -45.85 2.05 -20.21
N GLN A 27 -44.90 2.83 -20.74
CA GLN A 27 -44.77 4.30 -20.66
C GLN A 27 -45.23 5.06 -19.39
N THR A 28 -44.29 5.69 -18.67
CA THR A 28 -44.41 7.10 -18.21
C THR A 28 -43.04 7.69 -17.80
N SER A 29 -42.66 8.75 -18.53
CA SER A 29 -42.07 10.03 -18.10
C SER A 29 -41.17 10.16 -16.84
N MET A 30 -39.99 10.80 -17.08
CA MET A 30 -39.22 11.73 -16.23
C MET A 30 -37.98 11.27 -15.42
N LYS A 31 -36.83 11.79 -15.91
CA LYS A 31 -35.56 12.22 -15.27
C LYS A 31 -34.52 11.15 -14.84
N PRO A 32 -33.24 11.27 -15.28
CA PRO A 32 -32.18 10.37 -14.87
C PRO A 32 -31.52 10.86 -13.57
N THR A 33 -31.70 10.10 -12.49
CA THR A 33 -30.81 10.13 -11.33
C THR A 33 -29.81 8.99 -11.54
N LEU A 34 -28.54 9.35 -11.74
CA LEU A 34 -27.44 8.41 -11.96
C LEU A 34 -27.19 7.64 -10.65
N TYR A 35 -27.79 6.47 -10.50
CA TYR A 35 -27.51 5.55 -9.40
C TYR A 35 -26.30 4.68 -9.77
N ALA A 36 -25.29 4.72 -8.90
CA ALA A 36 -24.13 3.85 -8.93
C ALA A 36 -24.55 2.38 -8.90
N PHE A 37 -24.15 1.62 -9.92
CA PHE A 37 -24.27 0.18 -9.94
C PHE A 37 -23.15 -0.41 -9.08
N ILE A 38 -23.50 -0.80 -7.85
CA ILE A 38 -22.66 -1.66 -7.01
C ILE A 38 -22.73 -3.07 -7.58
N LEU A 39 -21.66 -3.52 -8.25
CA LEU A 39 -21.45 -4.91 -8.62
C LEU A 39 -20.86 -5.64 -7.40
N LEU A 40 -21.71 -6.34 -6.65
CA LEU A 40 -21.29 -7.42 -5.76
C LEU A 40 -20.83 -8.60 -6.63
N LEU A 41 -19.52 -8.78 -6.76
CA LEU A 41 -18.94 -10.03 -7.22
C LEU A 41 -18.74 -10.94 -6.00
N THR A 42 -19.69 -11.83 -5.76
CA THR A 42 -19.51 -12.97 -4.86
C THR A 42 -18.61 -13.99 -5.55
N ALA A 43 -17.33 -14.02 -5.19
CA ALA A 43 -16.43 -15.09 -5.61
C ALA A 43 -16.78 -16.37 -4.82
N CYS A 44 -17.17 -17.42 -5.54
CA CYS A 44 -17.21 -18.77 -4.99
C CYS A 44 -15.78 -19.25 -4.81
N ALA A 45 -15.34 -19.38 -3.56
CA ALA A 45 -14.12 -20.09 -3.21
C ALA A 45 -14.31 -21.58 -3.49
N SER A 46 -13.42 -22.16 -4.30
CA SER A 46 -13.19 -23.59 -4.39
C SER A 46 -11.92 -23.94 -3.62
N ASP A 47 -12.01 -25.00 -2.83
CA ASP A 47 -11.02 -25.51 -1.87
C ASP A 47 -9.60 -25.70 -2.45
N PRO A 48 -8.53 -25.49 -1.66
CA PRO A 48 -7.19 -25.93 -2.05
C PRO A 48 -7.02 -27.44 -1.78
N GLU A 49 -6.90 -28.22 -2.86
CA GLU A 49 -6.38 -29.59 -2.79
C GLU A 49 -4.94 -29.61 -2.29
N SER A 50 -4.66 -30.54 -1.39
CA SER A 50 -3.37 -30.79 -0.77
C SER A 50 -2.31 -31.22 -1.78
N ILE A 51 -1.18 -30.51 -1.82
CA ILE A 51 0.04 -31.01 -2.48
C ILE A 51 0.93 -31.62 -1.40
N GLN A 52 1.12 -32.93 -1.48
CA GLN A 52 2.09 -33.70 -0.70
C GLN A 52 3.51 -33.42 -1.22
N GLU A 53 4.41 -33.02 -0.32
CA GLU A 53 5.85 -33.04 -0.54
C GLU A 53 6.37 -34.49 -0.65
N PRO A 54 7.30 -34.80 -1.57
CA PRO A 54 8.16 -35.94 -1.41
C PRO A 54 9.44 -35.54 -0.65
N ALA A 55 9.69 -36.27 0.43
CA ALA A 55 10.97 -36.32 1.12
C ALA A 55 12.08 -36.81 0.16
N ASP A 56 13.24 -36.15 0.17
CA ASP A 56 14.47 -36.76 -0.34
C ASP A 56 15.67 -36.45 0.55
N GLN A 57 16.51 -37.47 0.63
CA GLN A 57 17.49 -37.77 1.67
C GLN A 57 18.84 -37.14 1.33
N GLY A 58 19.54 -36.66 2.36
CA GLY A 58 20.95 -36.29 2.23
C GLY A 58 21.85 -37.51 1.98
N PRO A 59 23.13 -37.24 1.66
CA PRO A 59 24.15 -37.87 2.48
C PRO A 59 25.22 -36.90 2.97
N ASP A 60 25.61 -37.15 4.23
CA ASP A 60 26.89 -36.86 4.85
C ASP A 60 28.09 -37.07 3.91
N MET A 61 29.10 -36.21 4.03
CA MET A 61 30.49 -36.67 4.15
C MET A 61 31.40 -35.57 4.72
N ALA A 62 32.14 -35.98 5.74
CA ALA A 62 33.14 -35.23 6.49
C ALA A 62 34.42 -34.95 5.69
N GLY A 63 35.13 -33.88 6.08
CA GLY A 63 36.50 -33.59 5.64
C GLY A 63 37.17 -32.59 6.59
N ARG A 64 38.14 -33.09 7.35
CA ARG A 64 38.79 -32.53 8.54
C ARG A 64 40.16 -31.92 8.18
N ALA A 65 40.55 -30.86 8.90
CA ALA A 65 41.93 -30.41 9.24
C ALA A 65 42.84 -29.95 8.06
N ASP A 66 43.85 -29.07 8.18
CA ASP A 66 44.64 -28.66 9.33
C ASP A 66 45.55 -27.44 8.99
N LEU A 67 45.94 -26.71 10.06
CA LEU A 67 47.28 -26.18 10.39
C LEU A 67 47.99 -24.99 9.65
N GLY A 68 48.40 -24.01 10.48
CA GLY A 68 49.52 -23.06 10.30
C GLY A 68 49.18 -21.65 10.83
N SER A 69 49.42 -21.23 12.09
CA SER A 69 50.70 -21.04 12.83
C SER A 69 51.67 -20.12 12.06
N ASN A 70 52.25 -19.03 12.57
CA ASN A 70 52.44 -18.50 13.92
C ASN A 70 53.00 -17.05 13.85
N SER A 71 53.19 -16.45 15.04
CA SER A 71 54.19 -15.44 15.43
C SER A 71 53.88 -13.96 15.13
N ASP A 72 54.17 -12.97 15.99
CA ASP A 72 54.73 -12.86 17.34
C ASP A 72 54.89 -11.34 17.63
N LEU A 73 55.13 -10.97 18.90
CA LEU A 73 55.63 -9.68 19.44
C LEU A 73 54.58 -8.56 19.68
N GLY A 74 54.36 -8.05 20.89
CA GLY A 74 55.13 -8.21 22.12
C GLY A 74 54.44 -7.61 23.36
N LEU A 75 54.90 -8.12 24.50
CA LEU A 75 54.76 -7.65 25.87
C LEU A 75 55.41 -6.25 25.99
N GLU A 76 54.95 -5.32 26.83
CA GLU A 76 55.15 -5.35 28.29
C GLU A 76 54.32 -4.26 29.03
N PRO A 77 54.24 -4.35 30.38
CA PRO A 77 53.28 -3.65 31.25
C PRO A 77 53.87 -2.39 31.91
N ASP A 78 53.01 -1.57 32.54
CA ASP A 78 53.15 -1.15 33.96
C ASP A 78 52.29 0.06 34.34
N ALA A 79 51.96 0.07 35.64
CA ALA A 79 51.61 1.21 36.50
C ALA A 79 50.13 1.61 36.68
N MET A 80 49.49 0.96 37.65
CA MET A 80 48.64 1.66 38.65
C MET A 80 49.53 2.50 39.58
N PRO A 81 49.00 3.60 40.14
CA PRO A 81 48.75 3.57 41.58
C PRO A 81 47.45 4.28 42.04
N ASP A 82 46.89 3.73 43.13
CA ASP A 82 46.29 4.37 44.32
C ASP A 82 45.26 5.51 44.12
N ALA A 83 43.99 5.29 44.46
CA ALA A 83 43.43 5.39 45.81
C ALA A 83 43.59 6.80 46.42
N ASP A 84 42.53 7.61 46.42
CA ASP A 84 42.01 8.18 47.67
C ASP A 84 40.65 8.88 47.56
N THR A 85 39.92 8.79 48.67
CA THR A 85 38.88 9.70 49.19
C THR A 85 37.52 9.85 48.50
N ASP A 86 36.55 9.13 49.07
CA ASP A 86 35.30 9.66 49.64
C ASP A 86 34.98 11.14 49.41
N THR A 87 33.90 11.40 48.67
CA THR A 87 33.00 12.53 48.94
C THR A 87 31.58 12.14 48.49
N PRO A 88 30.61 11.96 49.41
CA PRO A 88 29.22 11.78 49.02
C PRO A 88 28.66 13.18 48.74
N ASP A 89 28.82 13.67 47.51
CA ASP A 89 28.14 14.88 47.08
C ASP A 89 26.68 14.54 46.78
N SER A 90 25.84 14.77 47.79
CA SER A 90 24.40 14.81 47.70
C SER A 90 23.99 16.00 46.82
N HIS A 91 24.09 15.83 45.51
CA HIS A 91 23.39 16.68 44.57
C HIS A 91 21.96 16.19 44.44
N ALA A 92 21.13 16.84 45.24
CA ALA A 92 19.70 17.04 45.10
C ALA A 92 19.12 16.42 43.83
N ASP A 93 18.26 15.42 44.05
CA ASP A 93 17.21 15.03 43.13
C ASP A 93 16.47 16.32 42.71
N ALA A 94 16.90 16.90 41.59
CA ALA A 94 16.13 17.91 40.91
C ALA A 94 14.87 17.19 40.47
N ASP A 95 13.76 17.55 41.11
CA ASP A 95 12.42 17.09 40.82
C ASP A 95 12.23 17.02 39.30
N ALA A 96 12.35 15.81 38.74
CA ALA A 96 11.99 15.55 37.37
C ALA A 96 10.50 15.89 37.28
N GLU A 97 10.16 17.00 36.65
CA GLU A 97 8.76 17.35 36.44
C GLU A 97 8.08 16.15 35.78
N PRO A 98 6.92 15.71 36.29
CA PRO A 98 6.23 14.56 35.72
C PRO A 98 6.02 14.84 34.24
N ASP A 99 6.51 13.94 33.38
CA ASP A 99 6.36 13.99 31.92
C ASP A 99 4.88 14.19 31.58
N MET A 100 4.49 15.45 31.36
CA MET A 100 3.12 15.79 31.01
C MET A 100 2.86 15.16 29.64
N PRO A 101 1.76 14.41 29.46
CA PRO A 101 1.51 13.74 28.20
C PRO A 101 1.45 14.78 27.07
N VAL A 102 2.36 14.66 26.09
CA VAL A 102 2.41 15.54 24.92
C VAL A 102 1.04 15.55 24.26
N SER A 103 0.46 16.75 24.11
CA SER A 103 -0.88 16.95 23.55
C SER A 103 -1.03 16.26 22.20
N LYS A 104 -2.21 15.65 21.95
CA LYS A 104 -2.59 15.05 20.67
C LYS A 104 -3.02 16.09 19.63
N GLY A 105 -3.26 17.34 20.05
CA GLY A 105 -3.83 18.40 19.22
C GLY A 105 -5.35 18.49 19.33
N THR A 106 -5.99 19.10 18.33
CA THR A 106 -7.44 19.31 18.25
C THR A 106 -8.09 18.14 17.52
N LEU A 107 -9.02 17.44 18.19
CA LEU A 107 -9.79 16.37 17.57
C LEU A 107 -10.63 16.90 16.39
N MET A 108 -10.43 16.34 15.22
CA MET A 108 -11.22 16.61 14.01
C MET A 108 -12.44 15.69 13.93
N GLY A 109 -12.30 14.45 14.40
CA GLY A 109 -13.37 13.46 14.39
C GLY A 109 -12.84 12.05 14.27
N SER A 110 -13.76 11.13 13.98
CA SER A 110 -13.48 9.71 13.75
C SER A 110 -13.57 9.43 12.24
N PHE A 111 -12.53 8.88 11.65
CA PHE A 111 -12.38 8.71 10.19
C PHE A 111 -12.16 7.24 9.83
N GLU A 112 -12.92 6.75 8.87
CA GLU A 112 -12.78 5.42 8.27
C GLU A 112 -11.62 5.39 7.27
N ASN A 113 -10.79 4.35 7.28
CA ASN A 113 -9.69 4.20 6.31
C ASN A 113 -10.01 3.23 5.15
N THR A 114 -9.44 3.55 3.99
CA THR A 114 -9.07 2.60 2.94
C THR A 114 -7.59 2.78 2.61
N TYR A 115 -7.10 2.04 1.62
CA TYR A 115 -5.76 2.24 1.07
C TYR A 115 -5.81 2.30 -0.45
N TYR A 116 -4.87 3.08 -1.00
CA TYR A 116 -4.51 3.09 -2.41
C TYR A 116 -3.00 2.99 -2.56
N TYR A 117 -2.52 2.60 -3.74
CA TYR A 117 -1.10 2.35 -3.99
C TYR A 117 -0.72 2.68 -5.43
N LEU A 118 0.58 2.72 -5.73
CA LEU A 118 1.05 2.86 -7.11
C LEU A 118 0.91 1.50 -7.80
N ALA A 119 0.06 1.39 -8.82
CA ALA A 119 -0.08 0.14 -9.57
C ALA A 119 1.23 -0.19 -10.30
N GLU A 120 1.71 -1.42 -10.23
CA GLU A 120 2.99 -1.84 -10.83
C GLU A 120 2.73 -2.78 -12.00
N GLU A 121 3.20 -2.45 -13.21
CA GLU A 121 2.91 -3.23 -14.44
C GLU A 121 3.35 -4.69 -14.33
N GLY A 122 4.57 -4.92 -13.84
CA GLY A 122 5.13 -6.25 -13.64
C GLY A 122 4.39 -7.14 -12.64
N ALA A 123 3.43 -6.59 -11.86
CA ALA A 123 2.55 -7.37 -10.98
C ALA A 123 1.34 -7.98 -11.73
N HIS A 124 1.19 -7.69 -13.03
CA HIS A 124 0.09 -8.12 -13.85
C HIS A 124 0.58 -8.92 -15.06
N THR A 125 -0.24 -9.85 -15.54
CA THR A 125 0.06 -10.69 -16.70
C THR A 125 -0.99 -10.51 -17.79
N GLY A 126 -0.64 -10.91 -19.01
CA GLY A 126 -1.53 -10.88 -20.17
C GLY A 126 -0.95 -10.09 -21.34
N GLU A 127 -1.58 -10.25 -22.50
CA GLU A 127 -1.17 -9.54 -23.72
C GLU A 127 -1.42 -8.03 -23.59
N ALA A 128 -0.50 -7.24 -24.15
CA ALA A 128 -0.61 -5.79 -24.20
C ALA A 128 -1.63 -5.36 -25.26
N THR A 129 -2.88 -5.14 -24.86
CA THR A 129 -3.99 -4.77 -25.76
C THR A 129 -4.58 -3.40 -25.47
N GLU A 130 -4.36 -2.85 -24.28
CA GLU A 130 -5.02 -1.62 -23.84
C GLU A 130 -4.11 -0.40 -23.97
N PRO A 131 -4.41 0.55 -24.88
CA PRO A 131 -3.65 1.77 -25.00
C PRO A 131 -4.00 2.77 -23.90
N LEU A 132 -2.98 3.25 -23.19
CA LEU A 132 -3.07 4.38 -22.27
C LEU A 132 -2.69 5.65 -23.01
N TYR A 133 -3.52 6.69 -22.97
CA TYR A 133 -3.34 7.91 -23.76
C TYR A 133 -2.95 9.12 -22.91
N ASP A 134 -2.16 10.02 -23.48
CA ASP A 134 -1.96 11.37 -22.96
C ASP A 134 -3.12 12.31 -23.36
N ARG A 135 -3.06 13.57 -22.94
CA ARG A 135 -4.11 14.56 -23.19
C ARG A 135 -4.27 14.92 -24.68
N GLU A 136 -3.25 14.66 -25.49
CA GLU A 136 -3.24 14.86 -26.95
C GLU A 136 -3.69 13.60 -27.71
N CYS A 137 -4.15 12.55 -26.99
CA CYS A 137 -4.49 11.24 -27.52
C CYS A 137 -3.33 10.49 -28.18
N ASN A 138 -2.08 10.80 -27.81
CA ASN A 138 -0.95 9.95 -28.18
C ASN A 138 -0.86 8.77 -27.19
N PRO A 139 -0.54 7.56 -27.65
CA PRO A 139 -0.33 6.43 -26.76
C PRO A 139 0.94 6.63 -25.92
N VAL A 140 0.81 6.55 -24.60
CA VAL A 140 1.90 6.57 -23.62
C VAL A 140 2.52 5.18 -23.48
N ALA A 141 1.66 4.16 -23.47
CA ALA A 141 1.98 2.74 -23.43
C ALA A 141 0.79 1.91 -23.95
N THR A 142 1.05 0.67 -24.34
CA THR A 142 0.02 -0.35 -24.53
C THR A 142 0.30 -1.46 -23.54
N VAL A 143 -0.69 -1.80 -22.72
CA VAL A 143 -0.50 -2.62 -21.52
C VAL A 143 -1.56 -3.71 -21.42
N SER A 144 -1.40 -4.63 -20.48
CA SER A 144 -2.41 -5.68 -20.25
C SER A 144 -3.72 -5.09 -19.70
N ALA A 145 -4.85 -5.71 -20.02
CA ALA A 145 -6.15 -5.29 -19.50
C ALA A 145 -6.23 -5.36 -17.96
N SER A 146 -5.54 -6.33 -17.35
CA SER A 146 -5.48 -6.45 -15.90
C SER A 146 -4.74 -5.26 -15.26
N PHE A 147 -3.60 -4.86 -15.82
CA PHE A 147 -2.86 -3.70 -15.35
C PHE A 147 -3.62 -2.40 -15.60
N ALA A 148 -4.19 -2.23 -16.80
CA ALA A 148 -4.99 -1.04 -17.13
C ALA A 148 -6.12 -0.83 -16.12
N ASN A 149 -6.86 -1.90 -15.76
CA ASN A 149 -7.92 -1.81 -14.76
C ASN A 149 -7.41 -1.38 -13.38
N ALA A 150 -6.29 -1.96 -12.91
CA ALA A 150 -5.68 -1.56 -11.64
C ALA A 150 -5.23 -0.09 -11.69
N ALA A 151 -4.48 0.30 -12.73
CA ALA A 151 -4.03 1.66 -12.93
C ALA A 151 -5.20 2.66 -12.96
N CYS A 152 -6.31 2.35 -13.64
CA CYS A 152 -7.49 3.24 -13.68
C CYS A 152 -8.15 3.41 -12.30
N ILE A 153 -8.11 2.39 -11.43
CA ILE A 153 -8.67 2.44 -10.07
C ILE A 153 -7.76 3.28 -9.16
N GLU A 154 -6.46 2.98 -9.16
CA GLU A 154 -5.49 3.65 -8.28
C GLU A 154 -5.17 5.09 -8.73
N GLY A 155 -5.38 5.43 -10.00
CA GLY A 155 -5.12 6.76 -10.55
C GLY A 155 -3.64 7.07 -10.81
N SER A 156 -2.73 6.18 -10.42
CA SER A 156 -1.29 6.27 -10.69
C SER A 156 -0.70 4.88 -10.91
N ALA A 157 0.35 4.79 -11.72
CA ALA A 157 1.00 3.52 -12.00
C ALA A 157 2.47 3.67 -12.40
N ARG A 158 3.24 2.58 -12.27
CA ARG A 158 4.59 2.43 -12.79
C ARG A 158 4.58 1.40 -13.91
N LEU A 159 5.14 1.79 -15.05
CA LEU A 159 5.35 0.93 -16.21
C LEU A 159 6.61 0.07 -16.04
N ASP A 160 6.71 -1.02 -16.79
CA ASP A 160 7.89 -1.92 -16.76
C ASP A 160 9.19 -1.23 -17.18
N ASP A 161 9.10 -0.14 -17.95
CA ASP A 161 10.25 0.71 -18.31
C ASP A 161 10.66 1.70 -17.20
N GLY A 162 9.99 1.64 -16.04
CA GLY A 162 10.26 2.45 -14.85
C GLY A 162 9.59 3.82 -14.83
N ARG A 163 8.94 4.25 -15.93
CA ARG A 163 8.18 5.51 -15.94
C ARG A 163 7.00 5.41 -14.97
N VAL A 164 6.79 6.49 -14.21
CA VAL A 164 5.57 6.70 -13.42
C VAL A 164 4.58 7.49 -14.26
N ILE A 165 3.33 7.06 -14.31
CA ILE A 165 2.22 7.75 -14.93
C ILE A 165 1.16 8.08 -13.89
N ASN A 166 0.49 9.22 -14.06
CA ASN A 166 -0.53 9.71 -13.13
C ASN A 166 -1.76 10.18 -13.92
N TYR A 167 -2.93 10.12 -13.29
CA TYR A 167 -4.11 10.87 -13.71
C TYR A 167 -3.71 12.32 -14.02
N ALA A 168 -4.09 12.82 -15.20
CA ALA A 168 -3.84 14.21 -15.59
C ALA A 168 -5.14 15.00 -15.78
N THR A 169 -6.08 14.45 -16.55
CA THR A 169 -7.34 15.13 -16.91
C THR A 169 -8.37 14.12 -17.41
N SER A 170 -9.65 14.49 -17.37
CA SER A 170 -10.71 13.76 -18.08
C SER A 170 -10.36 13.54 -19.55
N CYS A 171 -10.75 12.40 -20.11
CA CYS A 171 -10.27 11.93 -21.41
C CYS A 171 -11.39 11.43 -22.31
N SER A 172 -11.23 11.67 -23.61
CA SER A 172 -12.14 11.19 -24.66
C SER A 172 -11.40 10.40 -25.74
N CYS A 173 -10.16 9.98 -25.49
CA CYS A 173 -9.31 9.30 -26.47
C CYS A 173 -9.69 7.82 -26.71
N GLY A 174 -10.71 7.30 -26.01
CA GLY A 174 -11.21 5.94 -26.19
C GLY A 174 -10.37 4.83 -25.54
N GLY A 175 -9.53 5.18 -24.55
CA GLY A 175 -8.78 4.21 -23.75
C GLY A 175 -9.62 3.56 -22.63
N PRO A 176 -9.02 2.66 -21.83
CA PRO A 176 -9.72 1.93 -20.77
C PRO A 176 -10.12 2.83 -19.59
N CYS A 177 -9.40 3.93 -19.35
CA CYS A 177 -9.70 4.88 -18.27
C CYS A 177 -10.57 6.04 -18.77
N SER A 178 -11.36 6.62 -17.87
CA SER A 178 -12.12 7.87 -18.12
C SER A 178 -11.24 9.13 -18.15
N PHE A 179 -9.92 8.97 -18.03
CA PHE A 179 -8.92 10.02 -17.92
C PHE A 179 -7.66 9.69 -18.71
N CYS A 180 -6.89 10.73 -19.01
CA CYS A 180 -5.67 10.68 -19.78
C CYS A 180 -4.51 10.80 -18.78
N TRP A 181 -3.38 10.26 -19.17
CA TRP A 181 -2.19 10.10 -18.35
C TRP A 181 -1.19 11.22 -18.60
N ALA A 182 -0.41 11.54 -17.57
CA ALA A 182 0.84 12.27 -17.72
C ALA A 182 1.98 11.40 -17.21
N VAL A 183 3.09 11.39 -17.94
CA VAL A 183 4.35 10.80 -17.46
C VAL A 183 4.98 11.75 -16.46
N MET A 184 5.28 11.24 -15.28
CA MET A 184 5.86 12.00 -14.17
C MET A 184 7.37 12.13 -14.29
N ASN A 185 7.92 13.20 -13.72
CA ASN A 185 9.35 13.33 -13.53
C ASN A 185 9.77 12.56 -12.26
N PRO A 186 10.54 11.45 -12.39
CA PRO A 186 10.87 10.58 -11.26
C PRO A 186 11.72 11.26 -10.18
N ALA A 187 12.43 12.34 -10.51
CA ALA A 187 13.22 13.08 -9.51
C ALA A 187 12.34 13.93 -8.56
N THR A 188 11.10 14.20 -8.94
CA THR A 188 10.18 15.06 -8.18
C THR A 188 8.91 14.35 -7.73
N HIS A 189 8.46 13.35 -8.49
CA HIS A 189 7.23 12.59 -8.25
C HIS A 189 7.51 11.09 -8.42
N PRO A 190 8.43 10.51 -7.63
CA PRO A 190 8.82 9.11 -7.77
C PRO A 190 7.68 8.12 -7.48
N TRP A 191 6.63 8.58 -6.79
CA TRP A 191 5.45 7.81 -6.40
C TRP A 191 4.13 8.35 -6.97
N GLY A 192 4.20 9.28 -7.91
CA GLY A 192 3.02 9.96 -8.44
C GLY A 192 2.79 11.32 -7.80
N MET A 193 1.67 11.92 -8.20
CA MET A 193 1.31 13.31 -7.92
C MET A 193 -0.08 13.36 -7.30
N GLY A 194 -0.18 14.04 -6.16
CA GLY A 194 -1.46 14.31 -5.51
C GLY A 194 -2.23 15.43 -6.22
N SER A 195 -3.49 15.60 -5.82
CA SER A 195 -4.48 16.50 -6.45
C SER A 195 -4.07 17.97 -6.66
N ARG A 196 -3.04 18.47 -5.96
CA ARG A 196 -2.53 19.85 -6.10
C ARG A 196 -1.09 19.94 -6.62
N GLY A 197 -0.58 18.89 -7.23
CA GLY A 197 0.76 18.89 -7.82
C GLY A 197 1.89 18.66 -6.82
N ASN A 198 1.56 18.28 -5.58
CA ASN A 198 2.53 17.79 -4.60
C ASN A 198 2.93 16.33 -4.93
N ALA A 199 4.14 15.96 -4.53
CA ALA A 199 4.56 14.57 -4.56
C ALA A 199 3.77 13.76 -3.53
N LEU A 200 3.36 12.54 -3.91
CA LEU A 200 2.88 11.57 -2.95
C LEU A 200 4.05 10.90 -2.24
N GLU A 201 3.86 10.61 -0.97
CA GLU A 201 4.84 10.01 -0.08
C GLU A 201 4.19 8.79 0.59
N PRO A 202 4.69 7.56 0.33
CA PRO A 202 4.16 6.35 0.94
C PRO A 202 4.11 6.47 2.46
N LEU A 203 2.99 6.06 3.04
CA LEU A 203 2.69 6.12 4.48
C LEU A 203 2.66 7.54 5.06
N ARG A 204 2.62 8.59 4.23
CA ARG A 204 2.49 9.99 4.68
C ARG A 204 1.33 10.69 4.01
N SER A 205 1.13 10.46 2.71
CA SER A 205 0.07 11.12 1.95
C SER A 205 -1.28 10.44 2.14
N TRP A 206 -2.32 11.25 2.40
CA TRP A 206 -3.71 10.82 2.44
C TRP A 206 -4.50 11.46 1.31
N ALA A 207 -5.41 10.68 0.70
CA ALA A 207 -6.54 11.25 0.00
C ALA A 207 -7.66 11.56 1.01
N VAL A 208 -8.27 12.74 0.90
CA VAL A 208 -9.26 13.23 1.87
C VAL A 208 -10.42 13.95 1.19
N ASP A 209 -11.51 14.16 1.92
CA ASP A 209 -12.48 15.21 1.63
C ASP A 209 -11.92 16.57 2.10
N ILE A 210 -11.66 17.46 1.14
CA ILE A 210 -11.03 18.77 1.40
C ILE A 210 -11.92 19.76 2.15
N ASP A 211 -13.24 19.55 2.17
CA ASP A 211 -14.17 20.36 2.96
C ASP A 211 -14.12 19.97 4.45
N VAL A 212 -13.59 18.78 4.76
CA VAL A 212 -13.41 18.26 6.12
C VAL A 212 -11.96 18.42 6.60
N ILE A 213 -10.99 17.97 5.80
CA ILE A 213 -9.55 18.12 6.06
C ILE A 213 -8.95 18.94 4.92
N PRO A 214 -8.67 20.25 5.13
CA PRO A 214 -8.10 21.08 4.09
C PRO A 214 -6.78 20.49 3.55
N HIS A 215 -6.56 20.62 2.24
CA HIS A 215 -5.31 20.17 1.61
C HIS A 215 -4.08 20.79 2.29
N GLY A 216 -3.02 19.99 2.43
CA GLY A 216 -1.77 20.32 3.10
C GLY A 216 -1.82 20.23 4.63
N THR A 217 -2.99 19.95 5.22
CA THR A 217 -3.11 19.78 6.68
C THR A 217 -2.31 18.57 7.14
N SER A 218 -1.41 18.77 8.10
CA SER A 218 -0.79 17.69 8.86
C SER A 218 -1.76 17.18 9.91
N VAL A 219 -1.96 15.86 9.94
CA VAL A 219 -2.84 15.18 10.89
C VAL A 219 -2.07 14.15 11.70
N TYR A 220 -2.53 13.93 12.92
CA TYR A 220 -1.99 12.95 13.84
C TYR A 220 -3.04 11.87 14.13
N VAL A 221 -2.59 10.62 14.10
CA VAL A 221 -3.37 9.42 14.42
C VAL A 221 -2.62 8.62 15.46
N GLU A 222 -3.18 8.52 16.66
CA GLU A 222 -2.50 7.90 17.80
C GLU A 222 -2.24 6.41 17.59
N GLU A 223 -3.17 5.70 16.94
CA GLU A 223 -3.05 4.27 16.67
C GLU A 223 -1.87 3.95 15.73
N TRP A 224 -1.40 4.93 14.97
CA TRP A 224 -0.23 4.82 14.11
C TRP A 224 1.07 5.34 14.73
N ASP A 225 1.03 5.96 15.92
CA ASP A 225 2.24 6.41 16.64
C ASP A 225 2.85 5.23 17.39
N GLY A 226 4.11 4.92 17.09
CA GLY A 226 4.79 3.75 17.61
C GLY A 226 4.52 2.45 16.85
N LEU A 227 3.76 2.50 15.74
CA LEU A 227 3.47 1.32 14.94
C LEU A 227 4.70 0.87 14.14
N GLU A 228 5.12 -0.39 14.32
CA GLU A 228 6.13 -1.01 13.47
C GLU A 228 5.56 -1.32 12.07
N ILE A 229 6.06 -0.63 11.06
CA ILE A 229 5.63 -0.83 9.68
C ILE A 229 6.41 -1.99 9.06
N PRO A 230 5.72 -3.00 8.49
CA PRO A 230 6.41 -4.11 7.84
C PRO A 230 7.15 -3.65 6.57
N SER A 231 8.28 -4.30 6.26
CA SER A 231 9.10 -3.94 5.10
C SER A 231 8.68 -4.73 3.85
N PHE A 232 8.23 -4.04 2.81
CA PHE A 232 7.87 -4.61 1.51
C PHE A 232 8.30 -3.68 0.37
N ASP A 233 8.87 -4.23 -0.70
CA ASP A 233 9.25 -3.48 -1.92
C ASP A 233 10.15 -2.25 -1.66
N GLY A 234 10.98 -2.30 -0.62
CA GLY A 234 11.85 -1.18 -0.21
C GLY A 234 11.12 -0.07 0.55
N LEU A 235 9.85 -0.27 0.91
CA LEU A 235 9.04 0.59 1.77
C LEU A 235 8.88 -0.04 3.16
N GLY A 236 8.64 0.79 4.18
CA GLY A 236 8.43 0.33 5.56
C GLY A 236 9.72 -0.02 6.30
N GLY A 237 9.65 -0.91 7.29
CA GLY A 237 10.79 -1.29 8.14
C GLY A 237 11.17 -0.23 9.18
N PHE A 238 10.25 0.69 9.49
CA PHE A 238 10.43 1.77 10.47
C PHE A 238 9.25 1.84 11.44
N VAL A 239 9.42 2.61 12.51
CA VAL A 239 8.34 2.92 13.46
C VAL A 239 7.65 4.19 13.02
N HIS A 240 6.37 4.11 12.70
CA HIS A 240 5.56 5.24 12.28
C HIS A 240 5.29 6.18 13.47
N ASP A 241 5.24 7.49 13.21
CA ASP A 241 5.12 8.56 14.23
C ASP A 241 3.68 9.12 14.36
N GLY A 242 2.72 8.39 13.78
CA GLY A 242 1.32 8.79 13.71
C GLY A 242 1.01 9.96 12.77
N CYS A 243 1.99 10.56 12.08
CA CYS A 243 1.79 11.77 11.30
C CYS A 243 1.55 11.51 9.80
N PHE A 244 0.55 12.19 9.25
CA PHE A 244 0.17 12.17 7.84
C PHE A 244 -0.11 13.58 7.30
N ARG A 245 -0.27 13.71 5.99
CA ARG A 245 -0.59 14.97 5.29
C ARG A 245 -1.73 14.76 4.29
N ALA A 246 -2.71 15.65 4.32
CA ALA A 246 -3.80 15.69 3.35
C ALA A 246 -3.27 16.15 1.98
N ASP A 247 -2.93 15.18 1.12
CA ASP A 247 -2.14 15.41 -0.08
C ASP A 247 -2.90 15.16 -1.37
N ASP A 248 -4.01 14.43 -1.29
CA ASP A 248 -4.74 13.97 -2.45
C ASP A 248 -6.26 14.01 -2.25
N VAL A 249 -6.99 13.66 -3.31
CA VAL A 249 -8.44 13.47 -3.32
C VAL A 249 -8.79 12.24 -4.14
N GLY A 250 -9.90 11.60 -3.83
CA GLY A 250 -10.41 10.46 -4.61
C GLY A 250 -11.91 10.56 -4.81
N GLY A 251 -12.42 10.05 -5.93
CA GLY A 251 -13.85 10.16 -6.26
C GLY A 251 -14.79 9.51 -5.23
N GLY A 252 -14.29 8.53 -4.48
CA GLY A 252 -15.01 7.85 -3.40
C GLY A 252 -14.77 8.44 -2.01
N ILE A 253 -13.82 9.35 -1.84
CA ILE A 253 -13.34 9.82 -0.54
C ILE A 253 -14.13 11.05 -0.12
N ASN A 254 -15.15 10.86 0.73
CA ASN A 254 -16.11 11.90 1.12
C ASN A 254 -16.37 11.87 2.63
N GLY A 255 -16.56 13.04 3.24
CA GLY A 255 -16.81 13.18 4.67
C GLY A 255 -15.66 12.66 5.52
N ASN A 256 -15.99 11.81 6.49
CA ASN A 256 -15.02 11.21 7.40
C ASN A 256 -14.44 9.90 6.86
N HIS A 257 -14.05 9.88 5.59
CA HIS A 257 -13.36 8.77 4.94
C HIS A 257 -12.00 9.29 4.45
N VAL A 258 -10.93 8.56 4.73
CA VAL A 258 -9.58 8.84 4.24
C VAL A 258 -9.03 7.63 3.50
N ASP A 259 -8.18 7.89 2.51
CA ASP A 259 -7.44 6.85 1.80
C ASP A 259 -5.95 7.00 2.08
N ILE A 260 -5.33 5.98 2.66
CA ILE A 260 -3.91 6.04 3.05
C ILE A 260 -3.07 5.54 1.88
N PHE A 261 -2.12 6.36 1.42
CA PHE A 261 -1.22 5.95 0.34
C PHE A 261 -0.20 4.93 0.86
N ALA A 262 -0.37 3.66 0.50
CA ALA A 262 0.54 2.60 0.91
C ALA A 262 1.84 2.58 0.09
N GLY A 263 1.86 3.20 -1.10
CA GLY A 263 2.99 3.16 -2.02
C GLY A 263 3.02 1.90 -2.89
N SER A 264 2.97 0.70 -2.29
CA SER A 264 2.93 -0.57 -3.03
C SER A 264 1.76 -1.47 -2.64
N ARG A 265 1.38 -2.38 -3.55
CA ARG A 265 0.31 -3.37 -3.32
C ARG A 265 0.63 -4.32 -2.19
N SER A 266 1.86 -4.82 -2.10
CA SER A 266 2.27 -5.75 -1.05
C SER A 266 2.27 -5.08 0.32
N LEU A 267 2.68 -3.82 0.40
CA LEU A 267 2.59 -3.06 1.64
C LEU A 267 1.12 -2.79 2.02
N TRP A 268 0.25 -2.42 1.09
CA TRP A 268 -1.19 -2.34 1.35
C TRP A 268 -1.74 -3.64 1.94
N GLN A 269 -1.47 -4.78 1.30
CA GLN A 269 -1.93 -6.09 1.79
C GLN A 269 -1.41 -6.41 3.20
N ALA A 270 -0.20 -5.96 3.54
CA ALA A 270 0.33 -6.10 4.89
C ALA A 270 -0.41 -5.20 5.88
N LEU A 271 -0.70 -3.95 5.51
CA LEU A 271 -1.44 -3.00 6.34
C LEU A 271 -2.88 -3.46 6.60
N GLU A 272 -3.53 -4.14 5.65
CA GLU A 272 -4.85 -4.77 5.84
C GLU A 272 -4.88 -5.77 7.00
N ASN A 273 -3.74 -6.41 7.33
CA ASN A 273 -3.67 -7.32 8.47
C ASN A 273 -3.46 -6.61 9.81
N ILE A 274 -3.08 -5.33 9.79
CA ILE A 274 -2.85 -4.49 10.97
C ILE A 274 -4.11 -3.65 11.24
N PHE A 275 -4.49 -2.86 10.24
CA PHE A 275 -5.68 -2.03 10.22
C PHE A 275 -6.48 -2.31 8.94
N PRO A 276 -7.40 -3.28 8.99
CA PRO A 276 -8.25 -3.61 7.86
C PRO A 276 -8.98 -2.40 7.31
N THR A 277 -9.29 -2.40 6.01
CA THR A 277 -10.20 -1.42 5.41
C THR A 277 -11.47 -1.30 6.25
N ARG A 278 -11.86 -0.05 6.48
CA ARG A 278 -12.92 0.39 7.39
C ARG A 278 -12.58 0.42 8.88
N THR A 279 -11.31 0.33 9.23
CA THR A 279 -10.88 0.70 10.59
C THR A 279 -11.12 2.19 10.78
N THR A 280 -11.60 2.57 11.97
CA THR A 280 -11.87 3.97 12.28
C THR A 280 -10.83 4.50 13.27
N PHE A 281 -10.29 5.69 12.98
CA PHE A 281 -9.30 6.35 13.82
C PHE A 281 -9.78 7.70 14.33
N ASN A 282 -9.36 8.09 15.53
CA ASN A 282 -9.50 9.47 15.97
C ASN A 282 -8.38 10.31 15.35
N VAL A 283 -8.76 11.30 14.55
CA VAL A 283 -7.81 12.15 13.81
C VAL A 283 -7.73 13.51 14.47
N TYR A 284 -6.50 13.97 14.68
CA TYR A 284 -6.22 15.26 15.31
C TYR A 284 -5.45 16.16 14.35
N ARG A 285 -5.69 17.47 14.41
CA ARG A 285 -4.87 18.50 13.77
C ARG A 285 -4.12 19.33 14.81
N ASP A 286 -3.17 20.14 14.35
CA ASP A 286 -2.38 21.03 15.20
C ASP A 286 -1.65 20.26 16.31
N SER A 287 -1.33 18.99 16.06
CA SER A 287 -0.60 18.16 16.99
C SER A 287 0.86 18.62 17.04
N PRO A 288 1.42 18.92 18.22
CA PRO A 288 2.84 19.26 18.34
C PRO A 288 3.76 18.10 17.89
N ARG A 289 3.25 16.86 17.84
CA ARG A 289 3.99 15.69 17.32
C ARG A 289 4.30 15.80 15.83
N CYS A 290 3.40 16.42 15.06
CA CYS A 290 3.57 16.59 13.61
C CYS A 290 4.14 17.97 13.22
N ALA A 291 4.61 18.75 14.20
CA ALA A 291 5.17 20.09 13.96
C ALA A 291 6.64 20.07 13.52
N SER A 292 7.33 18.95 13.71
CA SER A 292 8.70 18.78 13.19
C SER A 292 8.62 18.36 11.72
N PRO A 293 9.45 18.93 10.83
CA PRO A 293 9.57 18.37 9.49
C PRO A 293 9.96 16.90 9.64
N SER A 294 9.11 16.01 9.12
CA SER A 294 9.35 14.57 9.07
C SER A 294 10.74 14.33 8.50
N ARG A 295 11.57 13.59 9.25
CA ARG A 295 12.94 13.22 8.82
C ARG A 295 12.91 12.28 7.62
#